data_AF-A0A8H7N6Z2-F1
#
_entry.id   AF-A0A8H7N6Z2-F1
#
_cell.length_a   1.000
_cell.length_b   1.000
_cell.length_c   1.000
_cell.angle_alpha   90.00
_cell.angle_beta   90.00
_cell.angle_gamma   90.00
#
_symmetry.space_group_name_H-M   'P 1'
#
loop_
_entity.id
_entity.type
_entity.pdbx_description
1 polymer ?
#
loop_
_entity_poly.entity_id
_entity_poly.type
_entity_poly.pdbx_seq_one_letter_code
_entity_poly.pdbx_strand_id
1 'polypeptide(L)'
;MNADTAYAKTLIQIEHLQNLFFAERLLQRYGQAQEGELLTISYEMVTLTLNFWIHKDSFTKARIDFQWLVMAYAAPGGGILCMELLKPTFSGPHPRDPKVTRSSIIQQLSLLVGFLSWVSPDAPNSDLCASCKTVIQHVLDHTLNNPLIESSSKPLEPFEQPDAYQPYFNFDLLDTFDWLRADDFIGDTL
;
A
#
# COMPACT_ATOMS: atom_id res chain seq x y z
N MET A 1 -3.58 -6.22 29.55
CA MET A 1 -4.30 -6.89 28.44
C MET A 1 -3.46 -8.10 28.04
N ASN A 2 -4.04 -9.30 27.90
CA ASN A 2 -3.29 -10.49 27.49
C ASN A 2 -2.75 -10.28 26.05
N ALA A 3 -1.52 -10.72 25.77
CA ALA A 3 -0.88 -10.58 24.46
C ALA A 3 -1.71 -11.23 23.35
N ASP A 4 -2.35 -12.37 23.65
CA ASP A 4 -3.24 -13.08 22.73
C ASP A 4 -4.50 -12.26 22.40
N THR A 5 -5.04 -11.54 23.38
CA THR A 5 -6.21 -10.66 23.18
C THR A 5 -5.84 -9.42 22.38
N ALA A 6 -4.65 -8.85 22.61
CA ALA A 6 -4.14 -7.74 21.82
C ALA A 6 -3.95 -8.17 20.36
N TYR A 7 -3.32 -9.33 20.15
CA TYR A 7 -3.11 -9.94 18.85
C TYR A 7 -4.43 -10.14 18.08
N ALA A 8 -5.42 -10.80 18.70
CA ALA A 8 -6.71 -11.06 18.06
C ALA A 8 -7.43 -9.75 17.68
N LYS A 9 -7.38 -8.73 18.55
CA LYS A 9 -7.96 -7.42 18.25
C LYS A 9 -7.27 -6.74 17.07
N THR A 10 -5.95 -6.75 17.01
CA THR A 10 -5.18 -6.18 15.90
C THR A 10 -5.46 -6.92 14.59
N LEU A 11 -5.61 -8.26 14.65
CA LEU A 11 -5.93 -9.06 13.47
C LEU A 11 -7.34 -8.73 12.93
N ILE A 12 -8.34 -8.67 13.81
CA ILE A 12 -9.71 -8.29 13.42
C ILE A 12 -9.73 -6.86 12.85
N GLN A 13 -8.96 -5.93 13.43
CA GLN A 13 -8.88 -4.55 12.94
C GLN A 13 -8.27 -4.50 11.54
N ILE A 14 -7.21 -5.26 11.27
CA ILE A 14 -6.57 -5.22 9.94
C ILE A 14 -7.44 -5.90 8.87
N GLU A 15 -8.15 -6.98 9.21
CA GLU A 15 -9.13 -7.61 8.32
C GLU A 15 -10.29 -6.66 8.01
N HIS A 16 -10.79 -5.94 9.01
CA HIS A 16 -11.82 -4.92 8.81
C HIS A 16 -11.34 -3.80 7.87
N LEU A 17 -10.12 -3.29 8.06
CA LEU A 17 -9.55 -2.27 7.19
C LEU A 17 -9.35 -2.78 5.75
N GLN A 18 -8.98 -4.04 5.57
CA GLN A 18 -8.86 -4.63 4.24
C GLN A 18 -10.21 -4.65 3.50
N ASN A 19 -11.30 -4.97 4.21
CA ASN A 19 -12.64 -4.90 3.64
C ASN A 19 -13.02 -3.47 3.24
N LEU A 20 -12.71 -2.47 4.08
CA LEU A 20 -12.94 -1.06 3.75
C LEU A 20 -12.09 -0.62 2.56
N PHE A 21 -10.83 -1.05 2.48
CA PHE A 21 -9.94 -0.78 1.35
C PHE A 21 -10.54 -1.30 0.04
N PHE A 22 -11.04 -2.54 0.03
CA PHE A 22 -11.70 -3.09 -1.17
C PHE A 22 -12.99 -2.34 -1.52
N ALA A 23 -13.81 -2.00 -0.53
CA ALA A 23 -15.02 -1.21 -0.74
C ALA A 23 -14.70 0.17 -1.34
N GLU A 24 -13.73 0.90 -0.79
CA GLU A 24 -13.31 2.20 -1.32
C GLU A 24 -12.74 2.09 -2.74
N ARG A 25 -11.90 1.07 -3.03
CA ARG A 25 -11.40 0.86 -4.40
C ARG A 25 -12.53 0.54 -5.38
N LEU A 26 -13.56 -0.17 -4.96
CA LEU A 26 -14.74 -0.41 -5.78
C LEU A 26 -15.52 0.89 -6.01
N LEU A 27 -15.78 1.68 -4.96
CA LEU A 27 -16.47 2.97 -5.06
C LEU A 27 -15.70 3.96 -5.94
N GLN A 28 -14.36 3.94 -5.92
CA GLN A 28 -13.52 4.80 -6.77
C GLN A 28 -13.78 4.55 -8.25
N ARG A 29 -13.99 3.29 -8.64
CA ARG A 29 -14.28 2.92 -10.04
C ARG A 29 -15.63 3.46 -10.51
N TYR A 30 -16.59 3.60 -9.61
CA TYR A 30 -17.89 4.20 -9.90
C TYR A 30 -17.92 5.73 -9.71
N GLY A 31 -16.79 6.36 -9.38
CA GLY A 31 -16.70 7.79 -9.11
C GLY A 31 -17.43 8.22 -7.83
N GLN A 32 -17.70 7.29 -6.91
CA GLN A 32 -18.45 7.52 -5.68
C GLN A 32 -17.57 7.48 -4.42
N ALA A 33 -16.28 7.23 -4.56
CA ALA A 33 -15.39 7.15 -3.41
C ALA A 33 -15.21 8.47 -2.71
N GLN A 34 -14.93 8.36 -1.42
CA GLN A 34 -14.68 9.49 -0.60
C GLN A 34 -13.21 9.95 -0.75
N GLU A 35 -13.02 11.23 -1.04
CA GLU A 35 -11.68 11.80 -1.24
C GLU A 35 -10.83 11.66 0.04
N GLY A 36 -9.64 11.09 -0.11
CA GLY A 36 -8.67 10.87 0.97
C GLY A 36 -8.97 9.68 1.92
N GLU A 37 -10.13 9.02 1.80
CA GLU A 37 -10.48 7.88 2.66
C GLU A 37 -9.60 6.67 2.38
N LEU A 38 -9.44 6.30 1.10
CA LEU A 38 -8.57 5.19 0.69
C LEU A 38 -7.13 5.35 1.19
N LEU A 39 -6.59 6.57 1.17
CA LEU A 39 -5.24 6.84 1.66
C LEU A 39 -5.13 6.63 3.17
N THR A 40 -6.13 7.09 3.92
CA THR A 40 -6.18 6.94 5.39
C THR A 40 -6.25 5.46 5.78
N ILE A 41 -7.13 4.69 5.12
CA ILE A 41 -7.24 3.24 5.32
C ILE A 41 -5.90 2.55 5.01
N SER A 42 -5.31 2.89 3.86
CA SER A 42 -4.03 2.32 3.41
C SER A 42 -2.90 2.60 4.40
N TYR A 43 -2.84 3.82 4.93
CA TYR A 43 -1.86 4.21 5.93
C TYR A 43 -2.02 3.38 7.22
N GLU A 44 -3.25 3.18 7.68
CA GLU A 44 -3.53 2.39 8.89
C GLU A 44 -3.22 0.90 8.68
N MET A 45 -3.56 0.33 7.52
CA MET A 45 -3.21 -1.05 7.16
C MET A 45 -1.70 -1.30 7.22
N VAL A 46 -0.90 -0.42 6.62
CA VAL A 46 0.57 -0.50 6.65
C VAL A 46 1.06 -0.39 8.09
N THR A 47 0.56 0.59 8.85
CA THR A 47 0.96 0.83 10.24
C THR A 47 0.68 -0.39 11.14
N LEU A 48 -0.52 -0.99 11.06
CA LEU A 48 -0.87 -2.17 11.85
C LEU A 48 -0.05 -3.40 11.45
N THR A 49 0.19 -3.60 10.16
CA THR A 49 1.04 -4.69 9.68
C THR A 49 2.46 -4.57 10.22
N LEU A 50 3.03 -3.35 10.18
CA LEU A 50 4.36 -3.07 10.73
C LEU A 50 4.40 -3.30 12.24
N ASN A 51 3.33 -2.98 12.96
CA ASN A 51 3.26 -3.25 14.40
C ASN A 51 3.35 -4.74 14.74
N PHE A 52 2.79 -5.63 13.90
CA PHE A 52 2.97 -7.08 14.08
C PHE A 52 4.44 -7.48 13.94
N TRP A 53 5.15 -6.91 12.97
CA TRP A 53 6.56 -7.19 12.75
C TRP A 53 7.46 -6.63 13.86
N ILE A 54 7.25 -5.36 14.25
CA ILE A 54 8.03 -4.68 15.30
C ILE A 54 7.89 -5.41 16.64
N HIS A 55 6.69 -5.91 16.97
CA HIS A 55 6.43 -6.61 18.23
C HIS A 55 6.39 -8.13 18.08
N LYS A 56 7.00 -8.69 17.03
CA LYS A 56 6.94 -10.13 16.70
C LYS A 56 7.32 -11.04 17.88
N ASP A 57 8.26 -10.62 18.72
CA ASP A 57 8.72 -11.42 19.87
C ASP A 57 7.64 -11.54 20.95
N SER A 58 6.76 -10.54 21.06
CA SER A 58 5.61 -10.54 21.96
C SER A 58 4.47 -11.46 21.48
N PHE A 59 4.50 -11.85 20.21
CA PHE A 59 3.49 -12.69 19.57
C PHE A 59 4.01 -14.10 19.24
N THR A 60 5.11 -14.54 19.83
CA THR A 60 5.79 -15.82 19.53
C THR A 60 4.92 -17.07 19.61
N LYS A 61 3.77 -17.02 20.31
CA LYS A 61 2.80 -18.13 20.36
C LYS A 61 1.86 -18.16 19.16
N ALA A 62 1.60 -17.02 18.52
CA ALA A 62 0.86 -16.94 17.28
C ALA A 62 1.81 -17.35 16.14
N ARG A 63 1.50 -18.44 15.43
CA ARG A 63 2.24 -18.86 14.24
C ARG A 63 1.91 -17.92 13.09
N ILE A 64 2.45 -16.70 13.13
CA ILE A 64 2.20 -15.66 12.13
C ILE A 64 3.04 -15.97 10.90
N ASP A 65 2.37 -16.15 9.78
CA ASP A 65 3.02 -16.06 8.47
C ASP A 65 3.18 -14.58 8.11
N PHE A 66 4.39 -14.05 8.36
CA PHE A 66 4.70 -12.65 8.12
C PHE A 66 4.76 -12.30 6.63
N GLN A 67 5.06 -13.24 5.74
CA GLN A 67 5.00 -13.01 4.29
C GLN A 67 3.57 -12.85 3.84
N TRP A 68 2.69 -13.76 4.28
CA TRP A 68 1.28 -13.61 4.02
C TRP A 68 0.74 -12.29 4.58
N LEU A 69 1.08 -11.95 5.82
CA LEU A 69 0.63 -10.72 6.47
C LEU A 69 1.10 -9.46 5.71
N VAL A 70 2.39 -9.36 5.38
CA VAL A 70 2.92 -8.18 4.67
C VAL A 70 2.29 -8.06 3.28
N MET A 71 2.12 -9.19 2.60
CA MET A 71 1.61 -9.16 1.23
C MET A 71 0.09 -8.97 1.13
N ALA A 72 -0.67 -9.53 2.06
CA ALA A 72 -2.13 -9.38 2.09
C ALA A 72 -2.58 -7.97 2.50
N TYR A 73 -1.80 -7.29 3.36
CA TYR A 73 -2.24 -6.04 4.00
C TYR A 73 -1.31 -4.85 3.72
N ALA A 74 -0.01 -4.95 4.03
CA ALA A 74 0.89 -3.81 3.90
C ALA A 74 1.27 -3.50 2.45
N ALA A 75 1.43 -4.51 1.60
CA ALA A 75 1.79 -4.31 0.21
C ALA A 75 0.71 -3.51 -0.56
N PRO A 76 -0.59 -3.84 -0.52
CA PRO A 76 -1.62 -3.03 -1.20
C PRO A 76 -1.72 -1.61 -0.64
N GLY A 77 -1.67 -1.44 0.69
CA GLY A 77 -1.67 -0.11 1.31
C GLY A 77 -0.41 0.70 0.96
N GLY A 78 0.76 0.04 0.96
CA GLY A 78 2.04 0.60 0.57
C GLY A 78 2.05 1.11 -0.88
N GLY A 79 1.35 0.42 -1.79
CA GLY A 79 1.15 0.89 -3.15
C GLY A 79 0.41 2.23 -3.22
N ILE A 80 -0.67 2.41 -2.45
CA ILE A 80 -1.39 3.70 -2.37
C ILE A 80 -0.50 4.79 -1.76
N LEU A 81 0.24 4.47 -0.70
CA LEU A 81 1.20 5.38 -0.08
C LEU A 81 2.30 5.83 -1.06
N CYS A 82 2.84 4.91 -1.87
CA CYS A 82 3.80 5.22 -2.92
C CYS A 82 3.19 6.16 -3.97
N MET A 83 1.96 5.91 -4.39
CA MET A 83 1.26 6.77 -5.36
C MET A 83 1.05 8.18 -4.82
N GLU A 84 0.70 8.32 -3.53
CA GLU A 84 0.58 9.63 -2.89
C GLU A 84 1.92 10.40 -2.87
N LEU A 85 3.06 9.72 -2.68
CA LEU A 85 4.36 10.37 -2.77
C LEU A 85 4.73 10.82 -4.19
N LEU A 86 4.28 10.09 -5.21
CA LEU A 86 4.53 10.40 -6.62
C LEU A 86 3.58 11.47 -7.16
N LYS A 87 2.33 11.47 -6.71
CA LYS A 87 1.26 12.38 -7.11
C LYS A 87 0.52 12.87 -5.86
N PRO A 88 1.06 13.87 -5.14
CA PRO A 88 0.45 14.38 -3.92
C PRO A 88 -0.95 14.93 -4.19
N THR A 89 -1.92 14.51 -3.39
CA THR A 89 -3.31 14.98 -3.42
C THR A 89 -3.56 16.10 -2.42
N PHE A 90 -2.66 16.28 -1.45
CA PHE A 90 -2.71 17.35 -0.45
C PHE A 90 -1.32 17.91 -0.14
N SER A 91 -1.30 19.08 0.51
CA SER A 91 -0.09 19.70 1.06
C SER A 91 -0.21 19.85 2.57
N GLY A 92 0.86 19.59 3.31
CA GLY A 92 0.85 19.56 4.78
C GLY A 92 0.21 18.29 5.34
N PRO A 93 -0.46 18.34 6.51
CA PRO A 93 -1.20 17.22 7.07
C PRO A 93 -2.48 16.90 6.30
N HIS A 94 -2.83 15.62 6.22
CA HIS A 94 -4.05 15.18 5.55
C HIS A 94 -5.30 15.76 6.25
N PRO A 95 -6.31 16.25 5.50
CA PRO A 95 -7.46 16.94 6.08
C PRO A 95 -8.30 16.10 7.06
N ARG A 96 -8.30 14.78 6.90
CA ARG A 96 -9.11 13.85 7.71
C ARG A 96 -8.34 13.17 8.84
N ASP A 97 -7.03 13.02 8.65
CA ASP A 97 -6.14 12.42 9.64
C ASP A 97 -4.83 13.19 9.69
N PRO A 98 -4.66 14.08 10.68
CA PRO A 98 -3.44 14.87 10.83
C PRO A 98 -2.16 14.05 11.03
N LYS A 99 -2.26 12.75 11.35
CA LYS A 99 -1.10 11.85 11.46
C LYS A 99 -0.54 11.47 10.09
N VAL A 100 -1.36 11.54 9.04
CA VAL A 100 -0.94 11.25 7.66
C VAL A 100 -0.33 12.52 7.08
N THR A 101 0.98 12.49 6.92
CA THR A 101 1.80 13.58 6.38
C THR A 101 2.80 12.97 5.40
N ARG A 102 3.37 13.77 4.48
CA ARG A 102 4.41 13.28 3.56
C ARG A 102 5.56 12.57 4.31
N SER A 103 6.00 13.14 5.43
CA SER A 103 7.09 12.55 6.23
C SER A 103 6.69 11.25 6.92
N SER A 104 5.47 11.16 7.46
CA SER A 104 4.99 9.93 8.09
C SER A 104 4.78 8.82 7.06
N ILE A 105 4.30 9.14 5.85
CA ILE A 105 4.22 8.20 4.72
C ILE A 105 5.61 7.65 4.37
N ILE A 106 6.62 8.52 4.21
CA ILE A 106 8.01 8.12 3.94
C ILE A 106 8.54 7.19 5.05
N GLN A 107 8.25 7.50 6.32
CA GLN A 107 8.68 6.69 7.46
C GLN A 107 8.04 5.29 7.45
N GLN A 108 6.72 5.20 7.21
CA GLN A 108 6.03 3.91 7.12
C GLN A 108 6.57 3.07 5.95
N LEU A 109 6.76 3.67 4.78
CA LEU A 109 7.32 2.96 3.63
C LEU A 109 8.77 2.51 3.86
N SER A 110 9.58 3.31 4.55
CA SER A 110 10.95 2.92 4.92
C SER A 110 10.97 1.73 5.88
N LEU A 111 10.05 1.70 6.86
CA LEU A 111 9.86 0.54 7.74
C LEU A 111 9.38 -0.68 6.95
N LEU A 112 8.49 -0.49 5.98
CA LEU A 112 7.98 -1.56 5.12
C LEU A 112 9.08 -2.18 4.26
N VAL A 113 9.98 -1.39 3.70
CA VAL A 113 11.20 -1.89 3.04
C VAL A 113 12.05 -2.73 4.00
N GLY A 114 12.21 -2.27 5.24
CA GLY A 114 12.91 -3.02 6.29
C GLY A 114 12.24 -4.37 6.59
N PHE A 115 10.92 -4.39 6.70
CA PHE A 115 10.15 -5.61 6.91
C PHE A 115 10.29 -6.58 5.72
N LEU A 116 10.12 -6.10 4.49
CA LEU A 116 10.28 -6.91 3.28
C LEU A 116 11.71 -7.44 3.11
N SER A 117 12.72 -6.73 3.63
CA SER A 117 14.11 -7.18 3.65
C SER A 117 14.41 -8.25 4.70
N TRP A 118 13.59 -8.32 5.76
CA TRP A 118 13.72 -9.32 6.82
C TRP A 118 13.14 -10.69 6.43
N VAL A 119 12.22 -10.71 5.45
CA VAL A 119 11.64 -11.93 4.91
C VAL A 119 12.75 -12.83 4.32
N SER A 120 12.76 -14.11 4.72
CA SER A 120 13.74 -15.08 4.23
C SER A 120 13.61 -15.29 2.71
N PRO A 121 14.72 -15.34 1.95
CA PRO A 121 14.68 -15.61 0.52
C PRO A 121 14.16 -17.01 0.17
N ASP A 122 14.28 -17.98 1.09
CA ASP A 122 13.85 -19.38 0.87
C ASP A 122 12.35 -19.59 1.11
N ALA A 123 11.60 -18.53 1.41
CA ALA A 123 10.23 -18.66 1.85
C ALA A 123 9.22 -18.49 0.71
N PRO A 124 7.98 -18.98 0.88
CA PRO A 124 6.94 -18.81 -0.12
C PRO A 124 6.73 -17.33 -0.45
N ASN A 125 6.58 -16.99 -1.74
CA ASN A 125 6.40 -15.61 -2.21
C ASN A 125 7.59 -14.65 -1.93
N SER A 126 8.80 -15.17 -1.70
CA SER A 126 10.01 -14.35 -1.52
C SER A 126 10.30 -13.44 -2.71
N ASP A 127 10.09 -13.94 -3.93
CA ASP A 127 10.21 -13.15 -5.17
C ASP A 127 9.28 -11.94 -5.15
N LEU A 128 8.03 -12.13 -4.75
CA LEU A 128 7.06 -11.04 -4.68
C LEU A 128 7.40 -10.02 -3.59
N CYS A 129 7.88 -10.49 -2.44
CA CYS A 129 8.38 -9.60 -1.38
C CYS A 129 9.57 -8.77 -1.88
N ALA A 130 10.48 -9.37 -2.65
CA ALA A 130 11.63 -8.70 -3.24
C ALA A 130 11.21 -7.68 -4.32
N SER A 131 10.23 -8.02 -5.17
CA SER A 131 9.65 -7.09 -6.14
C SER A 131 8.98 -5.91 -5.45
N CYS A 132 8.13 -6.15 -4.45
CA CYS A 132 7.47 -5.10 -3.68
C CYS A 132 8.48 -4.17 -3.00
N LYS A 133 9.53 -4.74 -2.38
CA LYS A 133 10.63 -4.00 -1.79
C LYS A 133 11.30 -3.08 -2.81
N THR A 134 11.63 -3.62 -3.99
CA THR A 134 12.34 -2.88 -5.05
C THR A 134 11.53 -1.68 -5.53
N VAL A 135 10.23 -1.86 -5.73
CA VAL A 135 9.33 -0.77 -6.14
C VAL A 135 9.25 0.31 -5.07
N ILE A 136 9.00 -0.06 -3.80
CA ILE A 136 8.89 0.92 -2.71
C ILE A 136 10.20 1.67 -2.50
N GLN A 137 11.33 0.95 -2.54
CA GLN A 137 12.67 1.53 -2.46
C GLN A 137 12.89 2.56 -3.57
N HIS A 138 12.54 2.22 -4.81
CA HIS A 138 12.71 3.14 -5.94
C HIS A 138 11.85 4.40 -5.80
N VAL A 139 10.61 4.27 -5.33
CA VAL A 139 9.75 5.44 -5.04
C VAL A 139 10.37 6.30 -3.96
N LEU A 140 10.84 5.71 -2.85
CA LEU A 140 11.51 6.44 -1.78
C LEU A 140 12.76 7.17 -2.29
N ASP A 141 13.61 6.47 -3.04
CA ASP A 141 14.84 7.04 -3.61
C ASP A 141 14.52 8.19 -4.56
N HIS A 142 13.50 8.05 -5.40
CA HIS A 142 13.02 9.14 -6.26
C HIS A 142 12.50 10.33 -5.44
N THR A 143 11.63 10.07 -4.47
CA THR A 143 11.00 11.10 -3.61
C THR A 143 12.01 11.85 -2.72
N LEU A 144 13.11 11.19 -2.33
CA LEU A 144 14.14 11.75 -1.45
C LEU A 144 15.32 12.39 -2.21
N ASN A 145 15.75 11.80 -3.33
CA ASN A 145 16.93 12.26 -4.07
C ASN A 145 16.58 13.15 -5.27
N ASN A 146 15.33 13.15 -5.73
CA ASN A 146 14.89 13.95 -6.87
C ASN A 146 13.93 15.05 -6.39
N PRO A 147 14.45 16.19 -5.92
CA PRO A 147 13.62 17.31 -5.51
C PRO A 147 13.07 18.01 -6.76
N LEU A 148 11.95 17.53 -7.32
CA LEU A 148 11.29 18.26 -8.40
C LEU A 148 9.83 18.60 -8.05
N ILE A 149 9.57 19.91 -8.17
CA ILE A 149 8.30 20.64 -8.34
C ILE A 149 7.52 21.08 -7.07
N GLU A 150 8.13 21.93 -6.23
CA GLU A 150 7.35 22.92 -5.43
C GLU A 150 7.13 24.25 -6.19
N SER A 151 7.68 24.43 -7.39
CA SER A 151 7.40 25.60 -8.21
C SER A 151 7.61 25.32 -9.69
N SER A 152 6.54 25.08 -10.42
CA SER A 152 6.36 25.53 -11.81
C SER A 152 5.05 24.97 -12.34
N SER A 153 4.05 25.83 -12.44
CA SER A 153 3.06 25.77 -13.51
C SER A 153 3.79 25.84 -14.86
N LYS A 154 4.29 24.71 -15.33
CA LYS A 154 4.56 24.48 -16.75
C LYS A 154 3.86 23.19 -17.14
N PRO A 155 3.13 23.15 -18.25
CA PRO A 155 2.70 21.89 -18.83
C PRO A 155 3.98 21.08 -19.07
N LEU A 156 4.08 19.94 -18.43
CA LEU A 156 5.09 18.94 -18.78
C LEU A 156 4.90 18.67 -20.27
N GLU A 157 5.97 18.83 -21.06
CA GLU A 157 5.96 18.36 -22.45
C GLU A 157 5.57 16.88 -22.45
N PRO A 158 4.85 16.39 -23.49
CA PRO A 158 4.46 15.00 -23.58
C PRO A 158 5.73 14.15 -23.54
N PHE A 159 6.02 13.60 -22.37
CA PHE A 159 6.70 12.34 -22.28
C PHE A 159 5.89 11.43 -23.21
N GLU A 160 6.47 10.97 -24.32
CA GLU A 160 5.85 9.98 -25.18
C GLU A 160 5.56 8.77 -24.29
N GLN A 161 4.37 8.77 -23.70
CA GLN A 161 3.84 7.74 -22.84
C GLN A 161 3.48 6.62 -23.79
N PRO A 162 4.16 5.46 -23.76
CA PRO A 162 3.48 4.26 -24.15
C PRO A 162 2.29 4.16 -23.20
N ASP A 163 1.07 4.08 -23.74
CA ASP A 163 -0.23 4.02 -23.05
C ASP A 163 -0.40 2.83 -22.07
N ALA A 164 0.70 2.28 -21.53
CA ALA A 164 0.76 1.07 -20.71
C ALA A 164 1.42 1.25 -19.33
N TYR A 165 1.90 2.44 -18.97
CA TYR A 165 2.60 2.66 -17.69
C TYR A 165 1.92 3.73 -16.83
N GLN A 166 0.64 3.55 -16.50
CA GLN A 166 0.35 3.69 -15.07
C GLN A 166 1.23 2.65 -14.38
N PRO A 167 1.92 2.95 -13.27
CA PRO A 167 2.37 1.87 -12.40
C PRO A 167 1.09 1.24 -11.87
N TYR A 168 0.47 0.38 -12.69
CA TYR A 168 -0.38 -0.67 -12.22
C TYR A 168 0.52 -1.39 -11.24
N PHE A 169 0.34 -1.08 -9.96
CA PHE A 169 0.72 -1.93 -8.85
C PHE A 169 -0.10 -3.20 -9.08
N ASN A 170 0.35 -4.00 -10.04
CA ASN A 170 -0.22 -5.27 -10.37
C ASN A 170 0.33 -6.21 -9.32
N PHE A 171 -0.31 -6.16 -8.16
CA PHE A 171 -0.23 -7.24 -7.19
C PHE A 171 -0.99 -8.40 -7.82
N ASP A 172 -0.32 -9.18 -8.67
CA ASP A 172 -0.78 -10.51 -9.13
C ASP A 172 -0.96 -11.50 -7.94
N LEU A 173 -0.86 -11.01 -6.69
CA LEU A 173 -1.26 -11.71 -5.47
C LEU A 173 -2.68 -11.37 -5.01
N LEU A 174 -3.27 -10.30 -5.54
CA LEU A 174 -4.72 -10.09 -5.50
C LEU A 174 -5.43 -10.92 -6.57
N ASP A 175 -4.77 -11.90 -7.21
CA ASP A 175 -5.40 -12.81 -8.18
C ASP A 175 -6.64 -13.55 -7.63
N THR A 176 -6.82 -13.60 -6.30
CA THR A 176 -8.09 -14.05 -5.68
C THR A 176 -9.29 -13.13 -6.01
N PHE A 177 -9.00 -11.89 -6.41
CA PHE A 177 -9.94 -10.84 -6.79
C PHE A 177 -9.73 -10.36 -8.24
N ASP A 178 -9.16 -11.20 -9.10
CA ASP A 178 -9.02 -10.93 -10.54
C ASP A 178 -10.34 -10.63 -11.22
N TRP A 179 -11.43 -11.23 -10.73
CA TRP A 179 -12.81 -10.97 -11.16
C TRP A 179 -13.27 -9.52 -10.96
N LEU A 180 -12.50 -8.72 -10.21
CA LEU A 180 -12.74 -7.28 -10.05
C LEU A 180 -12.06 -6.46 -11.15
N ARG A 181 -11.29 -7.02 -12.09
CA ARG A 181 -10.74 -6.26 -13.24
C ARG A 181 -11.85 -6.00 -14.27
N ALA A 182 -11.92 -4.77 -14.80
CA ALA A 182 -12.98 -4.34 -15.72
C ALA A 182 -12.82 -4.90 -17.15
N ASP A 183 -11.68 -5.55 -17.42
CA ASP A 183 -11.30 -5.96 -18.77
C ASP A 183 -12.00 -7.25 -19.24
N ASP A 184 -12.76 -7.92 -18.35
CA ASP A 184 -13.53 -9.13 -18.69
C ASP A 184 -14.99 -8.84 -19.14
N PHE A 185 -15.47 -7.59 -19.08
CA PHE A 185 -16.87 -7.26 -19.41
C PHE A 185 -17.05 -6.35 -20.64
N ILE A 186 -15.97 -5.98 -21.33
CA ILE A 186 -16.04 -5.28 -22.62
C ILE A 186 -15.56 -6.26 -23.71
N GLY A 187 -16.27 -7.38 -23.82
CA GLY A 187 -15.91 -8.46 -24.74
C GLY A 187 -17.07 -9.10 -25.51
N ASP A 188 -18.33 -8.85 -25.14
CA ASP A 188 -19.48 -9.44 -25.85
C ASP A 188 -20.65 -8.44 -25.93
N THR A 189 -20.58 -7.53 -26.89
CA THR A 189 -21.77 -6.98 -27.55
C THR A 189 -21.47 -6.72 -29.03
N LEU A 190 -21.61 -7.79 -29.82
CA LEU A 190 -22.06 -7.72 -31.21
C LEU A 190 -23.20 -8.73 -31.39
#